data_AF-A0A6I5WQU9-F1
#
_entry.id   AF-A0A6I5WQU9-F1
#
_cell.length_a   1.000
_cell.length_b   1.000
_cell.length_c   1.000
_cell.angle_alpha   90.00
_cell.angle_beta   90.00
_cell.angle_gamma   90.00
#
_symmetry.space_group_name_H-M   'P 1'
#
loop_
_entity.id
_entity.type
_entity.pdbx_description
1 polymer ?
#
loop_
_entity_poly.entity_id
_entity_poly.type
_entity_poly.pdbx_seq_one_letter_code
_entity_poly.pdbx_strand_id
1 'polypeptide(L)' 'MDLTSYLSDRPRGFKTTFAKKLGISKSYLRQVETGYSPMPAYLAKKIEEVTNGEVAKSELRPDLWD' A
#
# COMPACT_ATOMS: atom_id res chain seq x y z
N MET A 1 8.60 7.76 -0.23
CA MET A 1 7.68 7.66 -1.40
C MET A 1 6.37 7.15 -0.87
N ASP A 2 5.26 7.80 -1.20
CA ASP A 2 3.93 7.37 -0.74
C ASP A 2 3.34 6.28 -1.65
N LEU A 3 2.31 5.59 -1.12
CA LEU A 3 1.64 4.50 -1.85
C LEU A 3 1.00 4.99 -3.16
N THR A 4 0.44 6.20 -3.16
CA THR A 4 -0.24 6.77 -4.31
C THR A 4 0.73 6.96 -5.47
N SER A 5 1.90 7.56 -5.22
CA SER A 5 2.96 7.75 -6.20
C SER A 5 3.45 6.41 -6.72
N TYR A 6 3.72 5.46 -5.83
CA TYR A 6 4.16 4.11 -6.19
C TYR A 6 3.18 3.38 -7.12
N LEU A 7 1.88 3.59 -6.94
CA LEU A 7 0.84 2.94 -7.74
C LEU A 7 0.47 3.71 -9.01
N SER A 8 0.73 5.01 -9.07
CA SER A 8 0.34 5.88 -10.20
C SER A 8 1.15 5.61 -11.47
N ASP A 9 2.42 5.23 -11.34
CA ASP A 9 3.35 4.97 -12.45
C ASP A 9 3.32 3.51 -12.95
N ARG A 10 2.31 2.73 -12.53
CA ARG A 10 2.24 1.29 -12.81
C ARG A 10 1.26 0.99 -13.94
N PRO A 11 1.54 -0.04 -14.76
CA PRO A 11 0.69 -0.37 -15.90
C PRO A 11 -0.73 -0.77 -15.47
N ARG A 12 -1.69 -0.66 -16.40
CA ARG A 12 -3.06 -1.11 -16.18
C ARG A 12 -3.06 -2.57 -15.71
N GLY A 13 -3.86 -2.86 -14.69
CA GLY A 13 -3.93 -4.19 -14.07
C GLY A 13 -2.95 -4.40 -12.91
N PHE A 14 -1.91 -3.57 -12.76
CA PHE A 14 -0.96 -3.68 -11.63
C PHE A 14 -1.66 -3.58 -10.27
N LYS A 15 -2.54 -2.59 -10.06
CA LYS A 15 -3.29 -2.47 -8.80
C LYS A 15 -4.07 -3.74 -8.44
N THR A 16 -4.56 -4.47 -9.45
CA THR A 16 -5.27 -5.74 -9.23
C THR A 16 -4.31 -6.85 -8.80
N THR A 17 -3.16 -7.00 -9.46
CA THR A 17 -2.17 -8.02 -9.11
C THR A 17 -1.51 -7.71 -7.77
N PHE A 18 -1.25 -6.43 -7.49
CA PHE A 18 -0.71 -5.95 -6.23
C PHE A 18 -1.66 -6.23 -5.07
N ALA A 19 -2.95 -5.90 -5.19
CA ALA A 19 -3.95 -6.23 -4.17
C ALA A 19 -4.01 -7.75 -3.89
N LYS A 20 -3.94 -8.59 -4.94
CA LYS A 20 -3.86 -10.05 -4.79
C LYS A 20 -2.62 -10.50 -4.00
N LYS A 21 -1.44 -9.95 -4.30
CA LYS A 21 -0.20 -10.23 -3.52
C LYS A 21 -0.34 -9.83 -2.05
N LEU A 22 -1.01 -8.71 -1.80
CA LEU A 22 -1.30 -8.23 -0.45
C LEU A 22 -2.40 -9.06 0.25
N GLY A 23 -3.15 -9.89 -0.47
CA GLY A 23 -4.26 -10.68 0.07
C GLY A 23 -5.49 -9.84 0.39
N ILE A 24 -5.68 -8.72 -0.31
CA ILE A 24 -6.81 -7.80 -0.12
C ILE A 24 -7.56 -7.57 -1.44
N SER A 25 -8.76 -6.98 -1.36
CA SER A 25 -9.49 -6.56 -2.55
C SER A 25 -8.88 -5.30 -3.18
N LYS A 26 -9.03 -5.15 -4.49
CA LYS A 26 -8.62 -3.92 -5.21
C LYS A 26 -9.36 -2.68 -4.68
N SER A 27 -10.62 -2.83 -4.28
CA SER A 27 -11.41 -1.75 -3.69
C SER A 27 -10.85 -1.32 -2.35
N TYR A 28 -10.45 -2.27 -1.50
CA TYR A 28 -9.83 -1.97 -0.21
C TYR A 28 -8.46 -1.30 -0.39
N LEU A 29 -7.64 -1.77 -1.34
CA LEU A 29 -6.40 -1.10 -1.72
C LEU A 29 -6.64 0.38 -2.07
N ARG A 30 -7.69 0.67 -2.84
CA ARG A 30 -8.03 2.05 -3.20
C ARG A 30 -8.50 2.87 -2.00
N GLN A 31 -9.26 2.28 -1.07
CA GLN A 31 -9.70 2.97 0.14
C GLN A 31 -8.52 3.41 1.02
N VAL A 32 -7.53 2.53 1.21
CA VAL A 32 -6.33 2.88 1.98
C VAL A 32 -5.39 3.81 1.22
N GLU A 33 -5.30 3.67 -0.11
CA GLU A 33 -4.56 4.58 -1.00
C GLU A 33 -5.09 6.02 -0.90
N THR A 34 -6.41 6.21 -0.95
CA THR A 34 -7.02 7.55 -0.92
C THR A 34 -7.27 8.08 0.50
N GLY A 35 -6.84 7.36 1.54
CA GLY A 35 -7.10 7.71 2.95
C GLY A 35 -8.57 7.59 3.39
N TYR A 36 -9.45 6.96 2.59
CA TYR A 36 -10.84 6.71 2.98
C TYR A 36 -10.95 5.71 4.13
N SER A 37 -10.02 4.74 4.19
CA SER A 37 -9.90 3.83 5.31
C SER A 37 -8.49 3.91 5.90
N PRO A 38 -8.35 3.84 7.23
CA PRO A 38 -7.05 3.86 7.88
C PRO A 38 -6.24 2.63 7.45
N MET A 39 -4.96 2.84 7.13
CA MET A 39 -4.03 1.78 6.74
C MET A 39 -3.70 0.89 7.95
N PRO A 40 -4.04 -0.41 7.98
CA PRO A 40 -3.66 -1.27 9.10
C PRO A 40 -2.13 -1.48 9.20
N ALA A 41 -1.61 -1.64 10.41
CA ALA A 41 -0.18 -1.87 10.65
C ALA A 41 0.37 -3.09 9.90
N TYR A 42 -0.39 -4.19 9.88
CA TYR A 42 0.00 -5.41 9.15
C TYR A 42 0.10 -5.16 7.64
N LEU A 43 -0.78 -4.31 7.10
CA LEU A 43 -0.82 -4.02 5.67
C LEU A 43 0.35 -3.11 5.29
N ALA A 44 0.68 -2.12 6.13
CA ALA A 44 1.85 -1.28 5.95
C ALA A 44 3.15 -2.11 5.88
N LYS A 45 3.34 -3.05 6.83
CA LYS A 45 4.48 -4.00 6.79
C LYS A 45 4.49 -4.83 5.51
N LYS A 46 3.33 -5.41 5.14
CA LYS A 46 3.23 -6.26 3.95
C LYS A 46 3.50 -5.49 2.65
N ILE A 47 3.09 -4.23 2.57
CA ILE A 47 3.39 -3.36 1.44
C ILE A 47 4.91 -3.14 1.35
N GLU A 48 5.57 -2.79 2.45
CA GLU A 48 7.04 -2.63 2.49
C GLU A 48 7.76 -3.90 2.02
N GLU A 49 7.36 -5.07 2.51
CA GLU A 49 7.91 -6.37 2.10
C GLU A 49 7.70 -6.65 0.61
N VAL A 50 6.47 -6.49 0.09
CA VAL A 50 6.13 -6.78 -1.31
C VAL A 50 6.75 -5.78 -2.28
N THR A 51 7.03 -4.56 -1.83
CA THR A 51 7.69 -3.51 -2.60
C THR A 51 9.20 -3.48 -2.41
N ASN A 52 9.77 -4.45 -1.67
CA ASN A 52 11.20 -4.51 -1.32
C ASN A 52 11.72 -3.18 -0.75
N GLY A 53 10.90 -2.48 0.06
CA GLY A 53 11.27 -1.21 0.68
C GLY A 53 11.12 0.03 -0.19
N GLU A 54 10.64 -0.07 -1.45
CA GLU A 54 10.33 1.13 -2.26
C GLU A 54 9.26 2.01 -1.57
N VAL A 55 8.34 1.37 -0.83
CA VAL A 55 7.36 2.05 0.02
C VAL A 55 7.60 1.66 1.47
N ALA A 56 8.15 2.57 2.27
CA ALA A 56 8.44 2.31 3.67
C ALA A 56 7.16 2.30 4.52
N LYS A 57 7.06 1.39 5.49
CA LYS A 57 5.89 1.31 6.38
C LYS A 57 5.73 2.57 7.26
N SER A 58 6.83 3.25 7.55
CA SER A 58 6.89 4.53 8.27
C SER A 58 6.21 5.65 7.50
N GLU A 59 6.30 5.65 6.17
CA GLU A 59 5.62 6.63 5.32
C GLU A 59 4.10 6.36 5.27
N LEU A 60 3.68 5.10 5.38
CA LEU A 60 2.27 4.69 5.33
C LEU A 60 1.53 4.91 6.65
N ARG A 61 2.25 4.76 7.77
CA ARG A 61 1.72 4.90 9.14
C ARG A 61 2.77 5.55 10.04
N PRO A 62 3.08 6.83 9.84
CA PRO A 62 4.09 7.53 10.65
C PRO A 62 3.69 7.61 12.13
N ASP A 63 2.41 7.47 12.43
CA ASP A 63 1.84 7.48 13.77
C ASP A 63 2.10 6.20 14.59
N LEU A 64 2.66 5.14 13.99
CA LEU A 64 2.85 3.83 14.64
C LEU A 64 4.30 3.44 14.89
N TRP A 65 5.27 4.07 14.22
CA TRP A 65 6.66 3.62 14.21
C TRP A 65 7.56 4.73 14.77
N ASP A 66 7.96 4.59 16.03
CA ASP A 66 9.06 5.32 16.70
C ASP A 66 10.36 4.50 16.63
#